data_AF-A0A6G3T7H7-F1
#
_entry.id   AF-A0A6G3T7H7-F1
#
_cell.length_a   1.000
_cell.length_b   1.000
_cell.length_c   1.000
_cell.angle_alpha   90.00
_cell.angle_beta   90.00
_cell.angle_gamma   90.00
#
_symmetry.space_group_name_H-M   'P 1'
#
loop_
_entity.id
_entity.type
_entity.pdbx_description
1 polymer ?
#
loop_
_entity_poly.entity_id
_entity_poly.type
_entity_poly.pdbx_seq_one_letter_code
_entity_poly.pdbx_strand_id
1 'polypeptide(L)'
;MRGILRATALTAAIGAVALLPTTAASAAPAGPAASGCVTDSETEDFGRGEITVCVEDGEVRVTGHVEDLKPGGPFNGGDSGCVGWWIDWETESGPDSSTSTLACPHFTDKPYVEFDYDPTESEYGPKNVTGVADTHLTMVFM
;
A
#
# COMPACT_ATOMS: atom_id res chain seq x y z
N MET A 1 1.93 59.39 60.30
CA MET A 1 2.06 57.92 60.42
C MET A 1 1.65 57.33 59.07
N ARG A 2 2.60 57.14 58.13
CA ARG A 2 3.25 55.87 57.76
C ARG A 2 2.29 54.69 57.57
N GLY A 3 2.22 54.17 56.34
CA GLY A 3 1.51 52.94 55.96
C GLY A 3 1.32 52.86 54.44
N ILE A 4 2.41 52.81 53.66
CA ILE A 4 2.97 51.61 53.00
C ILE A 4 2.21 51.23 51.71
N LEU A 5 2.88 51.50 50.59
CA LEU A 5 2.59 51.08 49.22
C LEU A 5 2.49 49.56 49.08
N ARG A 6 1.61 49.09 48.19
CA ARG A 6 1.85 47.88 47.40
C ARG A 6 1.39 48.08 45.95
N ALA A 7 2.38 48.23 45.08
CA ALA A 7 2.26 48.18 43.64
C ALA A 7 2.12 46.72 43.19
N THR A 8 1.11 46.41 42.39
CA THR A 8 1.01 45.14 41.67
C THR A 8 1.61 45.33 40.28
N ALA A 9 2.74 44.67 40.04
CA ALA A 9 3.46 44.64 38.78
C ALA A 9 2.67 43.84 37.73
N LEU A 10 2.49 44.43 36.54
CA LEU A 10 2.09 43.72 35.33
C LEU A 10 3.33 43.07 34.74
N THR A 11 3.41 41.74 34.75
CA THR A 11 4.48 41.01 34.06
C THR A 11 3.92 40.46 32.75
N ALA A 12 4.50 40.92 31.65
CA ALA A 12 4.27 40.43 30.30
C ALA A 12 4.74 38.98 30.16
N ALA A 13 3.95 38.14 29.48
CA ALA A 13 4.40 36.85 28.95
C ALA A 13 4.26 36.88 27.42
N ILE A 14 5.36 37.20 26.74
CA ILE A 14 5.53 37.00 25.30
C ILE A 14 5.83 35.52 25.13
N GLY A 15 4.86 34.75 24.62
CA GLY A 15 5.03 33.34 24.31
C GLY A 15 6.00 33.17 23.14
N ALA A 16 7.15 32.56 23.41
CA ALA A 16 8.09 32.13 22.39
C ALA A 16 7.52 30.93 21.63
N VAL A 17 7.25 31.10 20.33
CA VAL A 17 6.92 29.98 19.44
C VAL A 17 8.22 29.24 19.13
N ALA A 18 8.41 28.09 19.76
CA ALA A 18 9.49 27.19 19.41
C ALA A 18 9.19 26.57 18.04
N LEU A 19 9.92 27.02 17.00
CA LEU A 19 9.97 26.36 15.70
C LEU A 19 10.69 25.02 15.88
N LEU A 20 9.93 23.94 15.94
CA LEU A 20 10.48 22.59 15.85
C LEU A 20 11.00 22.37 14.42
N PRO A 21 12.23 21.87 14.23
CA PRO A 21 12.70 21.47 12.92
C PRO A 21 11.91 20.23 12.48
N THR A 22 11.14 20.37 11.39
CA THR A 22 10.58 19.24 10.66
C THR A 22 11.73 18.52 9.96
N THR A 23 12.15 17.39 10.51
CA THR A 23 13.01 16.44 9.79
C THR A 23 12.20 15.87 8.64
N ALA A 24 12.35 16.45 7.45
CA ALA A 24 11.89 15.83 6.22
C ALA A 24 12.68 14.52 6.06
N ALA A 25 12.02 13.39 6.31
CA ALA A 25 12.54 12.09 5.92
C ALA A 25 12.56 12.07 4.38
N SER A 26 13.73 12.26 3.80
CA SER A 26 13.93 12.02 2.37
C SER A 26 13.96 10.50 2.21
N ALA A 27 12.91 9.93 1.60
CA ALA A 27 12.96 8.56 1.13
C ALA A 27 14.15 8.46 0.15
N ALA A 28 15.12 7.59 0.46
CA ALA A 28 16.19 7.29 -0.47
C ALA A 28 15.59 6.58 -1.70
N PRO A 29 16.13 6.77 -2.91
CA PRO A 29 15.72 5.96 -4.05
C PRO A 29 15.97 4.49 -3.71
N ALA A 30 14.99 3.64 -4.01
CA ALA A 30 15.12 2.19 -3.90
C ALA A 30 16.40 1.74 -4.63
N GLY A 31 17.25 1.00 -3.91
CA GLY A 31 18.39 0.32 -4.54
C GLY A 31 17.88 -0.78 -5.49
N PRO A 32 18.76 -1.34 -6.35
CA PRO A 32 18.36 -2.42 -7.25
C PRO A 32 17.67 -3.54 -6.49
N ALA A 33 16.48 -3.97 -6.93
CA ALA A 33 15.75 -5.05 -6.26
C ALA A 33 16.63 -6.30 -6.24
N ALA A 34 16.90 -6.79 -5.03
CA ALA A 34 17.61 -8.04 -4.86
C ALA A 34 16.67 -9.18 -5.21
N SER A 35 17.18 -10.19 -5.93
CA SER A 35 16.58 -11.52 -5.97
C SER A 35 16.18 -11.95 -4.55
N GLY A 36 14.96 -12.41 -4.38
CA GLY A 36 14.39 -12.74 -3.08
C GLY A 36 12.87 -12.57 -3.05
N CYS A 37 12.29 -12.72 -1.86
CA CYS A 37 10.86 -12.57 -1.63
C CYS A 37 10.54 -11.24 -0.94
N VAL A 38 9.51 -10.56 -1.43
CA VAL A 38 8.85 -9.44 -0.77
C VAL A 38 7.52 -9.95 -0.23
N THR A 39 7.19 -9.60 1.02
CA THR A 39 5.91 -9.93 1.64
C THR A 39 5.31 -8.66 2.22
N ASP A 40 4.06 -8.38 1.85
CA ASP A 40 3.31 -7.23 2.33
C ASP A 40 1.93 -7.66 2.84
N SER A 41 1.38 -6.84 3.74
CA SER A 41 0.04 -7.03 4.28
C SER A 41 -0.60 -5.68 4.51
N GLU A 42 -1.80 -5.51 3.99
CA GLU A 42 -2.52 -4.23 4.04
C GLU A 42 -3.98 -4.44 4.41
N THR A 43 -4.57 -3.39 4.98
CA THR A 43 -5.99 -3.31 5.29
C THR A 43 -6.45 -1.89 5.03
N GLU A 44 -7.37 -1.77 4.09
CA GLU A 44 -8.04 -0.54 3.72
C GLU A 44 -9.54 -0.66 4.04
N ASP A 45 -10.28 0.42 3.84
CA ASP A 45 -11.72 0.41 4.09
C ASP A 45 -12.50 -0.43 3.06
N PHE A 46 -11.92 -0.68 1.87
CA PHE A 46 -12.50 -1.49 0.80
C PHE A 46 -12.02 -2.94 0.79
N GLY A 47 -10.87 -3.25 1.40
CA GLY A 47 -10.28 -4.58 1.26
C GLY A 47 -9.16 -4.87 2.27
N ARG A 48 -8.73 -6.12 2.30
CA ARG A 48 -7.53 -6.53 3.06
C ARG A 48 -6.86 -7.73 2.42
N GLY A 49 -5.60 -7.97 2.74
CA GLY A 49 -4.92 -9.18 2.30
C GLY A 49 -3.47 -9.27 2.74
N GLU A 50 -2.82 -10.31 2.25
CA GLU A 50 -1.38 -10.53 2.32
C GLU A 50 -0.92 -11.02 0.95
N ILE A 51 0.26 -10.56 0.52
CA ILE A 51 0.92 -11.02 -0.70
C ILE A 51 2.37 -11.37 -0.39
N THR A 52 2.87 -12.42 -1.04
CA THR A 52 4.29 -12.70 -1.15
C THR A 52 4.65 -12.85 -2.62
N VAL A 53 5.67 -12.11 -3.06
CA VAL A 53 6.21 -12.16 -4.41
C VAL A 53 7.68 -12.53 -4.34
N CYS A 54 8.04 -13.68 -4.90
CA CYS A 54 9.42 -14.17 -4.97
C CYS A 54 9.94 -14.11 -6.40
N VAL A 55 11.14 -13.55 -6.56
CA VAL A 55 11.91 -13.55 -7.83
C VAL A 55 13.27 -14.18 -7.54
N GLU A 56 13.43 -15.45 -7.87
CA GLU A 56 14.62 -16.25 -7.53
C GLU A 56 14.97 -17.20 -8.69
N ASP A 57 16.26 -17.29 -9.04
CA ASP A 57 16.78 -18.24 -10.04
C ASP A 57 16.06 -18.26 -11.40
N GLY A 58 15.45 -17.14 -11.80
CA GLY A 58 14.69 -17.00 -13.04
C GLY A 58 13.24 -17.49 -12.96
N GLU A 59 12.78 -17.90 -11.78
CA GLU A 59 11.38 -18.21 -11.48
C GLU A 59 10.73 -17.03 -10.76
N VAL A 60 9.45 -16.77 -11.09
CA VAL A 60 8.63 -15.76 -10.42
C VAL A 60 7.42 -16.42 -9.81
N ARG A 61 7.15 -16.09 -8.56
CA ARG A 61 6.08 -16.73 -7.80
C ARG A 61 5.30 -15.70 -7.00
N VAL A 62 3.99 -15.66 -7.22
CA VAL A 62 3.05 -14.82 -6.47
C VAL A 62 2.12 -15.73 -5.67
N THR A 63 2.13 -15.57 -4.36
CA THR A 63 1.22 -16.26 -3.43
C THR A 63 0.56 -15.26 -2.50
N GLY A 64 -0.60 -15.60 -1.98
CA GLY A 64 -1.29 -14.75 -1.00
C GLY A 64 -2.80 -14.90 -1.02
N HIS A 65 -3.45 -13.91 -0.44
CA HIS A 65 -4.89 -13.80 -0.43
C HIS A 65 -5.36 -12.35 -0.44
N VAL A 66 -6.60 -12.15 -0.86
CA VAL A 66 -7.27 -10.87 -0.83
C VAL A 66 -8.75 -11.05 -0.51
N GLU A 67 -9.28 -10.11 0.27
CA GLU A 67 -10.68 -10.03 0.65
C GLU A 67 -11.25 -8.64 0.30
N ASP A 68 -12.38 -8.63 -0.40
CA ASP A 68 -13.25 -7.49 -0.59
C ASP A 68 -14.15 -7.33 0.65
N LEU A 69 -14.03 -6.18 1.32
CA LEU A 69 -14.76 -5.85 2.55
C LEU A 69 -16.05 -5.05 2.28
N LYS A 70 -16.28 -4.61 1.05
CA LYS A 70 -17.49 -3.90 0.61
C LYS A 70 -18.18 -4.62 -0.56
N PRO A 71 -18.44 -5.93 -0.43
CA PRO A 71 -19.01 -6.71 -1.51
C PRO A 71 -20.38 -6.18 -1.91
N GLY A 72 -20.57 -5.99 -3.22
CA GLY A 72 -21.85 -5.59 -3.79
C GLY A 72 -21.66 -4.76 -5.07
N GLY A 73 -22.75 -4.15 -5.53
CA GLY A 73 -22.76 -3.31 -6.71
C GLY A 73 -23.64 -2.06 -6.50
N PRO A 74 -23.80 -1.20 -7.53
CA PRO A 74 -24.49 0.07 -7.37
C PRO A 74 -25.98 -0.11 -7.06
N PHE A 75 -26.51 -1.31 -7.29
CA PHE A 75 -27.90 -1.70 -7.03
C PHE A 75 -28.11 -2.44 -5.70
N ASN A 76 -27.03 -2.95 -5.09
CA ASN A 76 -27.11 -3.81 -3.90
C ASN A 76 -26.37 -3.24 -2.68
N GLY A 77 -25.81 -2.02 -2.77
CA GLY A 77 -25.23 -1.29 -1.64
C GLY A 77 -23.74 -1.53 -1.36
N GLY A 78 -22.99 -2.09 -2.30
CA GLY A 78 -21.52 -2.21 -2.24
C GLY A 78 -20.81 -1.16 -3.08
N ASP A 79 -19.49 -1.25 -3.18
CA ASP A 79 -18.69 -0.28 -3.97
C ASP A 79 -18.60 -0.63 -5.46
N SER A 80 -18.99 -1.85 -5.86
CA SER A 80 -18.86 -2.37 -7.24
C SER A 80 -17.41 -2.56 -7.69
N GLY A 81 -16.46 -2.51 -6.76
CA GLY A 81 -15.06 -2.75 -7.01
C GLY A 81 -14.73 -4.25 -7.00
N CYS A 82 -13.57 -4.55 -7.55
CA CYS A 82 -12.82 -5.76 -7.27
C CYS A 82 -11.57 -5.38 -6.49
N VAL A 83 -11.18 -6.20 -5.53
CA VAL A 83 -9.97 -5.96 -4.72
C VAL A 83 -8.86 -6.92 -5.15
N GLY A 84 -7.65 -6.41 -5.28
CA GLY A 84 -6.46 -7.21 -5.54
C GLY A 84 -5.20 -6.49 -5.07
N TRP A 85 -4.05 -7.09 -5.34
CA TRP A 85 -2.76 -6.45 -5.17
C TRP A 85 -2.28 -5.88 -6.50
N TRP A 86 -1.86 -4.62 -6.49
CA TRP A 86 -1.04 -4.08 -7.56
C TRP A 86 0.41 -4.47 -7.31
N ILE A 87 1.11 -4.88 -8.35
CA ILE A 87 2.52 -5.29 -8.28
C ILE A 87 3.27 -4.50 -9.34
N ASP A 88 4.19 -3.65 -8.88
CA ASP A 88 5.12 -2.94 -9.75
C ASP A 88 6.40 -3.78 -9.88
N TRP A 89 6.74 -4.14 -11.11
CA TRP A 89 7.86 -5.01 -11.45
C TRP A 89 9.06 -4.20 -11.90
N GLU A 90 10.25 -4.67 -11.51
CA GLU A 90 11.48 -4.33 -12.20
C GLU A 90 11.71 -5.35 -13.32
N THR A 91 11.94 -4.89 -14.55
CA THR A 91 12.30 -5.77 -15.68
C THR A 91 13.55 -5.26 -16.38
N GLU A 92 14.20 -6.14 -17.15
CA GLU A 92 15.35 -5.76 -18.00
C GLU A 92 15.02 -4.64 -19.00
N SER A 93 13.75 -4.52 -19.41
CA SER A 93 13.29 -3.52 -20.38
C SER A 93 12.77 -2.21 -19.76
N GLY A 94 12.70 -2.13 -18.42
CA GLY A 94 12.10 -1.02 -17.69
C GLY A 94 10.96 -1.45 -16.76
N PRO A 95 10.28 -0.52 -16.09
CA PRO A 95 9.19 -0.86 -15.18
C PRO A 95 7.99 -1.43 -15.94
N ASP A 96 7.32 -2.40 -15.32
CA ASP A 96 6.05 -2.98 -15.77
C ASP A 96 5.13 -3.17 -14.56
N SER A 97 3.84 -3.46 -14.77
CA SER A 97 2.88 -3.59 -13.67
C SER A 97 1.81 -4.63 -13.97
N SER A 98 1.37 -5.34 -12.94
CA SER A 98 0.23 -6.27 -13.06
C SER A 98 -0.62 -6.27 -11.79
N THR A 99 -1.81 -6.84 -11.88
CA THR A 99 -2.65 -7.14 -10.71
C THR A 99 -2.58 -8.61 -10.32
N SER A 100 -2.76 -8.90 -9.03
CA SER A 100 -3.03 -10.25 -8.56
C SER A 100 -4.35 -10.80 -9.09
N THR A 101 -4.65 -12.06 -8.73
CA THR A 101 -6.03 -12.53 -8.80
C THR A 101 -6.92 -11.60 -7.96
N LEU A 102 -8.06 -11.21 -8.53
CA LEU A 102 -8.99 -10.27 -7.90
C LEU A 102 -10.10 -11.00 -7.13
N ALA A 103 -10.43 -10.49 -5.95
CA ALA A 103 -11.70 -10.75 -5.29
C ALA A 103 -12.78 -9.87 -5.95
N CYS A 104 -13.68 -10.49 -6.70
CA CYS A 104 -14.78 -9.84 -7.42
C CYS A 104 -16.12 -10.48 -7.03
N PRO A 105 -16.62 -10.24 -5.81
CA PRO A 105 -17.84 -10.89 -5.33
C PRO A 105 -19.07 -10.53 -6.17
N HIS A 106 -19.10 -9.39 -6.85
CA HIS A 106 -20.22 -9.03 -7.72
C HIS A 106 -20.30 -9.86 -9.01
N PHE A 107 -19.24 -10.58 -9.40
CA PHE A 107 -19.24 -11.54 -10.51
C PHE A 107 -19.21 -13.01 -10.06
N THR A 108 -18.60 -13.28 -8.91
CA THR A 108 -18.25 -14.66 -8.50
C THR A 108 -18.87 -15.09 -7.17
N ASP A 109 -19.57 -14.18 -6.46
CA ASP A 109 -20.05 -14.33 -5.08
C ASP A 109 -18.93 -14.71 -4.07
N LYS A 110 -17.67 -14.53 -4.45
CA LYS A 110 -16.49 -14.82 -3.62
C LYS A 110 -15.82 -13.51 -3.21
N PRO A 111 -16.08 -13.02 -1.98
CA PRO A 111 -15.39 -11.85 -1.46
C PRO A 111 -13.96 -12.17 -1.05
N TYR A 112 -13.60 -13.43 -0.84
CA TYR A 112 -12.25 -13.87 -0.47
C TYR A 112 -11.67 -14.79 -1.54
N VAL A 113 -10.42 -14.53 -1.92
CA VAL A 113 -9.68 -15.34 -2.89
C VAL A 113 -8.25 -15.57 -2.40
N GLU A 114 -7.82 -16.82 -2.44
CA GLU A 114 -6.40 -17.20 -2.31
C GLU A 114 -5.83 -17.42 -3.70
N PHE A 115 -4.56 -17.06 -3.88
CA PHE A 115 -3.89 -17.20 -5.15
C PHE A 115 -2.45 -17.66 -4.95
N ASP A 116 -2.00 -18.34 -5.99
CA ASP A 116 -0.75 -19.06 -6.04
C ASP A 116 -0.49 -19.31 -7.54
N TYR A 117 0.35 -18.49 -8.18
CA TYR A 117 0.64 -18.60 -9.60
C TYR A 117 2.03 -18.05 -9.98
N ASP A 118 2.50 -18.36 -11.19
CA ASP A 118 3.60 -17.66 -11.86
C ASP A 118 2.99 -16.61 -12.80
N PRO A 119 3.20 -15.31 -12.57
CA PRO A 119 2.62 -14.26 -13.41
C PRO A 119 3.19 -14.27 -14.83
N THR A 120 4.40 -14.78 -15.04
CA THR A 120 5.11 -14.75 -16.33
C THR A 120 4.56 -15.76 -17.34
N GLU A 121 3.83 -16.79 -16.88
CA GLU A 121 3.14 -17.76 -17.74
C GLU A 121 1.94 -17.14 -18.49
N SER A 122 1.40 -16.01 -18.02
CA SER A 122 0.33 -15.28 -18.69
C SER A 122 0.83 -14.58 -19.96
N GLU A 123 -0.01 -14.52 -21.00
CA GLU A 123 0.29 -13.76 -22.22
C GLU A 123 0.43 -12.26 -21.93
N TYR A 124 -0.30 -11.75 -20.92
CA TYR A 124 -0.25 -10.36 -20.44
C TYR A 124 0.59 -10.20 -19.17
N GLY A 125 1.31 -11.24 -18.76
CA GLY A 125 2.18 -11.21 -17.60
C GLY A 125 3.47 -10.43 -17.84
N PRO A 126 4.15 -9.99 -16.77
CA PRO A 126 5.44 -9.31 -16.87
C PRO A 126 6.48 -10.26 -17.50
N LYS A 127 7.45 -9.68 -18.22
CA LYS A 127 8.51 -10.43 -18.92
C LYS A 127 9.88 -9.97 -18.43
N ASN A 128 10.84 -10.91 -18.38
CA ASN A 128 12.23 -10.64 -17.98
C ASN A 128 12.31 -9.90 -16.63
N VAL A 129 11.54 -10.37 -15.65
CA VAL A 129 11.46 -9.80 -14.31
C VAL A 129 12.79 -9.95 -13.59
N THR A 130 13.29 -8.86 -13.03
CA THR A 130 14.52 -8.82 -12.23
C THR A 130 14.25 -8.59 -10.75
N GLY A 131 13.05 -8.15 -10.40
CA GLY A 131 12.63 -7.95 -9.02
C GLY A 131 11.26 -7.28 -8.91
N VAL A 132 10.93 -6.87 -7.68
CA VAL A 132 9.68 -6.20 -7.33
C VAL A 132 10.02 -4.83 -6.76
N ALA A 133 9.39 -3.80 -7.30
CA ALA A 133 9.59 -2.41 -6.87
C ALA A 133 8.64 -2.05 -5.71
N ASP A 134 7.38 -2.46 -5.80
CA ASP A 134 6.35 -2.18 -4.81
C ASP A 134 5.19 -3.18 -4.92
N THR A 135 4.52 -3.44 -3.79
CA THR A 135 3.21 -4.07 -3.79
C THR A 135 2.27 -3.31 -2.86
N HIS A 136 1.05 -3.05 -3.32
CA HIS A 136 0.05 -2.38 -2.51
C HIS A 136 -1.36 -2.88 -2.85
N LEU A 137 -2.26 -2.81 -1.88
CA LEU A 137 -3.64 -3.20 -2.05
C LEU A 137 -4.35 -2.16 -2.93
N THR A 138 -5.14 -2.64 -3.88
CA THR A 138 -5.82 -1.78 -4.85
C THR A 138 -7.25 -2.22 -5.10
N MET A 139 -8.05 -1.26 -5.57
CA MET A 139 -9.42 -1.46 -6.00
C MET A 139 -9.51 -1.16 -7.50
N VAL A 140 -10.09 -2.11 -8.25
CA VAL A 140 -10.30 -2.01 -9.70
C VAL A 140 -11.79 -1.98 -9.98
N PHE A 141 -12.23 -0.98 -10.76
CA PHE A 141 -13.61 -0.91 -11.25
C PHE A 141 -13.70 -1.57 -12.63
N MET A 142 -14.67 -2.47 -12.81
CA MET A 142 -14.85 -3.27 -14.03
C MET A 142 -16.24 -3.05 -14.64
#